data_AF-A0A368P7Y2-F1
#
_entry.id   AF-A0A368P7Y2-F1
#
_cell.length_a   1.000
_cell.length_b   1.000
_cell.length_c   1.000
_cell.angle_alpha   90.00
_cell.angle_beta   90.00
_cell.angle_gamma   90.00
#
_symmetry.space_group_name_H-M   'P 1'
#
loop_
_entity.id
_entity.type
_entity.pdbx_description
1 polymer ?
#
loop_
_entity_poly.entity_id
_entity_poly.type
_entity_poly.pdbx_seq_one_letter_code
_entity_poly.pdbx_strand_id
1 'polypeptide(L)'
;MAHNSEVEELLMETVSGLIRSRRKELGISQEQVEYMAFGVNSKSKWVSRIENGKRKGMTLKTLAKVLHTLKVDIKFEPQEI
;
A
#
# COMPACT_ATOMS: atom_id res chain seq x y z
N MET A 1 -18.06 17.23 4.46
CA MET A 1 -17.38 16.51 3.37
C MET A 1 -15.86 16.71 3.35
N ALA A 2 -15.32 17.87 3.76
CA ALA A 2 -13.86 18.11 3.80
C ALA A 2 -13.11 17.22 4.83
N HIS A 3 -13.67 17.01 6.02
CA HIS A 3 -13.01 16.26 7.11
C HIS A 3 -12.70 14.78 6.78
N ASN A 4 -13.50 14.12 5.94
CA ASN A 4 -13.21 12.74 5.54
C ASN A 4 -12.06 12.67 4.52
N SER A 5 -11.89 13.71 3.69
CA SER A 5 -10.84 13.75 2.67
C SER A 5 -9.45 13.85 3.29
N GLU A 6 -9.30 14.64 4.37
CA GLU A 6 -8.00 14.80 5.07
C GLU A 6 -7.60 13.51 5.79
N VAL A 7 -8.54 12.82 6.42
CA VAL A 7 -8.31 11.53 7.07
C VAL A 7 -7.92 10.45 6.05
N GLU A 8 -8.60 10.41 4.91
CA GLU A 8 -8.27 9.49 3.81
C GLU A 8 -6.87 9.79 3.24
N GLU A 9 -6.48 11.05 3.10
CA GLU A 9 -5.17 11.45 2.61
C GLU A 9 -4.05 11.04 3.58
N LEU A 10 -4.23 11.30 4.89
CA LEU A 10 -3.29 10.89 5.93
C LEU A 10 -3.14 9.36 5.99
N LEU A 11 -4.24 8.62 5.87
CA LEU A 11 -4.21 7.16 5.81
C LEU A 11 -3.41 6.68 4.58
N MET A 12 -3.63 7.29 3.42
CA MET A 12 -2.93 6.95 2.19
C MET A 12 -1.43 7.28 2.26
N GLU A 13 -1.06 8.38 2.88
CA GLU A 13 0.35 8.73 3.15
C GLU A 13 1.01 7.68 4.05
N THR A 14 0.34 7.30 5.14
CA THR A 14 0.81 6.28 6.08
C THR A 14 1.03 4.93 5.39
N VAL A 15 0.05 4.50 4.61
CA VAL A 15 0.13 3.24 3.83
C VAL A 15 1.26 3.30 2.80
N SER A 16 1.42 4.43 2.10
CA SER A 16 2.49 4.64 1.13
C SER A 16 3.87 4.56 1.78
N GLY A 17 4.03 5.19 2.94
CA GLY A 17 5.25 5.12 3.75
C GLY A 17 5.58 3.70 4.18
N LEU A 18 4.60 2.96 4.70
CA LEU A 18 4.76 1.57 5.10
C LEU A 18 5.22 0.67 3.94
N ILE A 19 4.54 0.77 2.78
CA ILE A 19 4.89 0.01 1.57
C ILE A 19 6.32 0.31 1.14
N ARG A 20 6.68 1.59 1.07
CA ARG A 20 8.01 2.04 0.63
C ARG A 20 9.12 1.56 1.57
N SER A 21 8.93 1.75 2.88
CA SER A 21 9.91 1.36 3.89
C SER A 21 10.12 -0.15 3.88
N ARG A 22 9.03 -0.92 3.92
CA ARG A 22 9.14 -2.39 3.97
C ARG A 22 9.74 -2.96 2.69
N ARG A 23 9.38 -2.40 1.53
CA ARG A 23 9.99 -2.78 0.25
C ARG A 23 11.50 -2.56 0.25
N LYS A 24 11.96 -1.41 0.76
CA LYS A 24 13.39 -1.10 0.87
C LYS A 24 14.11 -2.03 1.84
N GLU A 25 13.52 -2.35 2.99
CA GLU A 25 14.06 -3.31 3.96
C GLU A 25 14.24 -4.72 3.36
N LEU A 26 13.31 -5.13 2.49
CA LEU A 26 13.39 -6.41 1.77
C LEU A 26 14.36 -6.37 0.57
N GLY A 27 14.89 -5.20 0.20
CA GLY A 27 15.80 -5.06 -0.94
C GLY A 27 15.18 -5.33 -2.30
N ILE A 28 13.86 -5.20 -2.45
CA ILE A 28 13.15 -5.50 -3.70
C ILE A 28 12.68 -4.23 -4.43
N SER A 29 12.60 -4.31 -5.76
CA SER A 29 12.15 -3.23 -6.63
C SER A 29 10.62 -3.07 -6.59
N GLN A 30 10.12 -1.91 -7.05
CA GLN A 30 8.68 -1.70 -7.20
C GLN A 30 8.06 -2.73 -8.18
N GLU A 31 8.79 -3.08 -9.24
CA GLU A 31 8.37 -4.07 -10.24
C GLU A 31 8.30 -5.48 -9.65
N GLN A 32 9.21 -5.83 -8.75
CA GLN A 32 9.17 -7.11 -8.05
C GLN A 32 7.95 -7.22 -7.14
N VAL A 33 7.63 -6.16 -6.36
CA VAL A 33 6.40 -6.15 -5.54
C VAL A 33 5.16 -6.28 -6.41
N GLU A 34 5.12 -5.54 -7.51
CA GLU A 34 4.03 -5.55 -8.48
C GLU A 34 3.85 -6.96 -9.09
N TYR A 35 4.94 -7.58 -9.53
CA TYR A 35 4.94 -8.95 -10.04
C TYR A 35 4.48 -9.97 -9.01
N MET A 36 4.97 -9.90 -7.77
CA MET A 36 4.59 -10.83 -6.71
C MET A 36 3.13 -10.66 -6.28
N ALA A 37 2.60 -9.44 -6.25
CA ALA A 37 1.24 -9.16 -5.82
C ALA A 37 0.19 -9.42 -6.92
N PHE A 38 0.55 -9.22 -8.20
CA PHE A 38 -0.40 -9.18 -9.31
C PHE A 38 -0.05 -10.08 -10.51
N GLY A 39 1.16 -10.64 -10.57
CA GLY A 39 1.62 -11.56 -11.62
C GLY A 39 2.17 -10.88 -12.88
N VAL A 40 2.53 -11.71 -13.87
CA VAL A 40 3.26 -11.35 -15.12
C VAL A 40 2.59 -10.25 -15.95
N ASN A 41 1.26 -10.07 -15.84
CA ASN A 41 0.49 -9.17 -16.69
C ASN A 41 0.13 -7.82 -16.07
N SER A 42 0.64 -7.47 -14.89
CA SER A 42 0.25 -6.20 -14.26
C SER A 42 1.04 -5.01 -14.83
N LYS A 43 0.53 -4.42 -15.91
CA LYS A 43 0.96 -3.09 -16.41
C LYS A 43 0.53 -1.94 -15.49
N SER A 44 0.19 -2.22 -14.24
CA SER A 44 -0.64 -1.31 -13.44
C SER A 44 0.14 -0.13 -12.85
N LYS A 45 1.48 -0.21 -12.83
CA LYS A 45 2.40 0.77 -12.20
C LYS A 45 1.89 1.15 -10.80
N TRP A 46 1.24 0.22 -10.11
CA TRP A 46 0.43 0.53 -8.94
C TRP A 46 1.33 0.91 -7.78
N VAL A 47 2.40 0.14 -7.54
CA VAL A 47 3.36 0.43 -6.47
C VAL A 47 3.99 1.80 -6.67
N SER A 48 4.41 2.12 -7.89
CA SER A 48 4.96 3.43 -8.24
C SER A 48 3.96 4.58 -8.01
N ARG A 49 2.69 4.39 -8.38
CA ARG A 49 1.65 5.42 -8.20
C ARG A 49 1.30 5.65 -6.72
N ILE A 50 1.32 4.60 -5.91
CA ILE A 50 1.11 4.69 -4.46
C ILE A 50 2.29 5.38 -3.80
N GLU A 51 3.51 4.93 -4.07
CA GLU A 51 4.70 5.51 -3.45
C GLU A 51 4.89 6.97 -3.83
N ASN A 52 4.52 7.39 -5.04
CA ASN A 52 4.64 8.79 -5.45
C ASN A 52 3.42 9.65 -5.11
N GLY A 53 2.47 9.15 -4.31
CA GLY A 53 1.25 9.91 -3.92
C GLY A 53 0.30 10.20 -5.08
N LYS A 54 0.49 9.59 -6.25
CA LYS A 54 -0.33 9.82 -7.46
C LYS A 54 -1.65 9.08 -7.45
N ARG A 55 -1.92 8.29 -6.40
CA ARG A 55 -3.13 7.47 -6.28
C ARG A 55 -3.84 7.78 -4.97
N LYS A 56 -5.08 8.25 -5.09
CA LYS A 56 -5.92 8.74 -3.98
C LYS A 56 -6.71 7.64 -3.24
N GLY A 57 -6.43 6.36 -3.52
CA GLY A 57 -7.18 5.27 -2.92
C GLY A 57 -6.90 3.89 -3.51
N MET A 58 -7.25 2.87 -2.75
CA MET A 58 -7.16 1.46 -3.15
C MET A 58 -8.24 0.64 -2.47
N THR A 59 -8.56 -0.51 -3.04
CA THR A 59 -9.42 -1.48 -2.36
C THR A 59 -8.63 -2.20 -1.27
N LEU A 60 -9.32 -2.61 -0.20
CA LEU A 60 -8.73 -3.44 0.86
C LEU A 60 -8.13 -4.75 0.31
N LYS A 61 -8.77 -5.34 -0.71
CA LYS A 61 -8.26 -6.55 -1.39
C LYS A 61 -6.89 -6.31 -2.03
N THR A 62 -6.70 -5.15 -2.67
CA THR A 62 -5.41 -4.81 -3.28
C THR A 62 -4.37 -4.51 -2.21
N LEU A 63 -4.74 -3.76 -1.17
CA LEU A 63 -3.86 -3.47 -0.03
C LEU A 63 -3.36 -4.77 0.63
N ALA A 64 -4.28 -5.68 0.95
CA ALA A 64 -3.97 -6.95 1.61
C ALA A 64 -2.98 -7.80 0.79
N LYS A 65 -3.14 -7.88 -0.54
CA LYS A 65 -2.20 -8.60 -1.41
C LYS A 65 -0.79 -8.03 -1.34
N VAL A 66 -0.68 -6.70 -1.37
CA VAL A 66 0.61 -6.01 -1.34
C VAL A 66 1.26 -6.15 0.03
N LEU A 67 0.50 -5.97 1.11
CA LEU A 67 1.01 -6.13 2.48
C LEU A 67 1.47 -7.58 2.74
N HIS A 68 0.71 -8.57 2.26
CA HIS A 68 1.13 -9.97 2.31
C HIS A 68 2.44 -10.22 1.56
N THR A 69 2.57 -9.67 0.34
CA THR A 69 3.81 -9.73 -0.46
C THR A 69 5.00 -9.14 0.29
N LEU A 70 4.77 -8.07 1.04
CA LEU A 70 5.77 -7.37 1.84
C LEU A 70 5.99 -8.00 3.23
N LYS A 71 5.36 -9.15 3.51
CA LYS A 71 5.43 -9.84 4.81
C LYS A 71 5.05 -8.91 5.97
N VAL A 72 4.03 -8.08 5.75
CA VAL A 72 3.44 -7.23 6.77
C VAL A 72 2.22 -7.93 7.34
N ASP A 73 2.28 -8.26 8.63
CA ASP A 73 1.13 -8.78 9.36
C ASP A 73 0.20 -7.63 9.73
N ILE A 74 -1.07 -7.74 9.34
CA ILE A 74 -2.11 -6.78 9.71
C ILE A 74 -2.84 -7.35 10.93
N LYS A 75 -2.76 -6.64 12.05
CA LYS A 75 -3.58 -6.91 13.24
C LYS A 75 -4.53 -5.73 13.42
N PHE A 76 -5.82 -6.02 13.52
CA PHE A 76 -6.80 -5.02 13.94
C PHE A 76 -6.83 -5.06 15.47
N GLU A 77 -6.47 -3.95 16.09
CA GLU A 77 -6.61 -3.78 17.52
C GLU A 77 -7.95 -3.09 17.80
N PRO A 78 -8.74 -3.57 18.78
CA PRO A 78 -9.91 -2.84 19.22
C PRO A 78 -9.48 -1.47 19.74
N GLN A 79 -10.13 -0.41 19.27
CA GLN A 79 -9.98 0.90 19.89
C GLN A 79 -10.72 0.87 21.23
N GLU A 80 -10.02 1.13 22.34
CA GLU A 80 -10.68 1.40 23.62
C GLU A 80 -11.50 2.69 23.43
N ILE A 81 -12.82 2.58 23.61
CA ILE A 81 -13.79 3.69 23.50
C ILE A 81 -14.01 4.29 24.88
#